data_AF-A0A940Q6U6-F1
#
_entry.id   AF-A0A940Q6U6-F1
#
_cell.length_a   1.000
_cell.length_b   1.000
_cell.length_c   1.000
_cell.angle_alpha   90.00
_cell.angle_beta   90.00
_cell.angle_gamma   90.00
#
_symmetry.space_group_name_H-M   'P 1'
#
loop_
_entity.id
_entity.type
_entity.pdbx_description
1 polymer ?
#
loop_
_entity_poly.entity_id
_entity_poly.type
_entity_poly.pdbx_seq_one_letter_code
_entity_poly.pdbx_strand_id
1 'polypeptide(L)'
;MKNFWIFVTALNFIEDNLTSPITQENIADACFCSLSSIQKLWRYCTHTSLKEYISKRRLTKCAEEIAKGDRSITDIALEYQYNSPEVFTRAFTKLWGVSPSKFKSQWKFTGIFPRIVPDENNIMGGNYMGKKVDISQLYDELRSKAGTYVLCFDIVGLMPVNDNIGRQAGDKMILEALKRIDNAADDTMPVFRIGGDEFVIVTGYEDKERAEEVANKVIKFNGNAIEHDGKQIPLSLRVGATKYSSKAFRYADLYKLLQDTIYTTRDEGKTVFFAD
;
A
#
# COMPACT_ATOMS: atom_id res chain seq x y z
N MET A 1 11.78 22.85 8.05
CA MET A 1 10.92 23.23 6.91
C MET A 1 11.62 23.07 5.56
N LYS A 2 12.85 23.56 5.33
CA LYS A 2 13.56 23.38 4.03
C LYS A 2 13.59 21.92 3.54
N ASN A 3 13.96 20.98 4.42
CA ASN A 3 14.04 19.56 4.05
C ASN A 3 12.69 18.95 3.67
N PHE A 4 11.60 19.34 4.34
CA PHE A 4 10.25 18.91 3.97
C PHE A 4 9.90 19.31 2.53
N TRP A 5 10.12 20.58 2.17
CA TRP A 5 9.83 21.05 0.81
C TRP A 5 10.73 20.44 -0.26
N ILE A 6 12.00 20.17 0.07
CA ILE A 6 12.90 19.39 -0.81
C ILE A 6 12.32 17.98 -1.04
N PHE A 7 11.87 17.31 0.02
CA PHE A 7 11.26 15.98 -0.09
C PHE A 7 9.98 15.99 -0.93
N VAL A 8 9.07 16.96 -0.68
CA VAL A 8 7.83 17.13 -1.46
C VAL A 8 8.13 17.38 -2.94
N THR A 9 9.11 18.25 -3.23
CA THR A 9 9.53 18.56 -4.61
C THR A 9 10.07 17.32 -5.32
N ALA A 10 10.95 16.56 -4.65
CA ALA A 10 11.50 15.32 -5.18
C ALA A 10 10.39 14.29 -5.44
N LEU A 11 9.47 14.13 -4.50
CA LEU A 11 8.36 13.19 -4.61
C LEU A 11 7.46 13.52 -5.81
N ASN A 12 7.06 14.77 -5.96
CA ASN A 12 6.23 15.20 -7.08
C ASN A 12 6.96 15.04 -8.41
N PHE A 13 8.23 15.44 -8.48
CA PHE A 13 9.05 15.24 -9.68
C PHE A 13 9.10 13.76 -10.09
N ILE A 14 9.26 12.84 -9.14
CA ILE A 14 9.26 11.40 -9.42
C ILE A 14 7.89 10.94 -9.94
N GLU A 15 6.80 11.26 -9.24
CA GLU A 15 5.44 10.81 -9.60
C GLU A 15 5.01 11.36 -10.97
N ASP A 16 5.39 12.59 -11.30
CA ASP A 16 5.06 13.24 -12.58
C ASP A 16 5.87 12.68 -13.76
N ASN A 17 6.94 11.91 -13.51
CA ASN A 17 7.87 11.43 -14.53
C ASN A 17 8.01 9.89 -14.56
N LEU A 18 7.08 9.13 -13.96
CA LEU A 18 7.20 7.67 -13.88
C LEU A 18 7.32 6.97 -15.24
N THR A 19 6.77 7.54 -16.31
CA THR A 19 6.83 7.04 -17.71
C THR A 19 7.93 7.71 -18.54
N SER A 20 8.77 8.54 -17.93
CA SER A 20 9.90 9.23 -18.56
C SER A 20 11.23 8.76 -17.97
N PRO A 21 12.36 8.91 -18.70
CA PRO A 21 13.68 8.66 -18.13
C PRO A 21 13.90 9.54 -16.88
N ILE A 22 14.25 8.93 -15.75
CA ILE A 22 14.56 9.63 -14.49
C ILE A 22 15.95 9.19 -14.02
N THR A 23 16.84 10.15 -13.78
CA THR A 23 18.10 9.93 -13.05
C THR A 23 18.02 10.56 -11.66
N GLN A 24 18.86 10.13 -10.72
CA GLN A 24 18.85 10.73 -9.38
C GLN A 24 19.42 12.14 -9.39
N GLU A 25 20.28 12.43 -10.35
CA GLU A 25 20.85 13.74 -10.68
C GLU A 25 19.73 14.71 -11.08
N ASN A 26 18.82 14.30 -11.97
CA ASN A 26 17.68 15.14 -12.36
C ASN A 26 16.77 15.48 -11.16
N ILE A 27 16.58 14.54 -10.23
CA ILE A 27 15.81 14.79 -9.00
C ILE A 27 16.54 15.80 -8.10
N ALA A 28 17.87 15.66 -7.96
CA ALA A 28 18.69 16.57 -7.17
C ALA A 28 18.67 18.00 -7.73
N ASP A 29 18.79 18.13 -9.06
CA ASP A 29 18.73 19.39 -9.81
C ASP A 29 17.37 20.06 -9.64
N ALA A 30 16.27 19.31 -9.81
CA ALA A 30 14.91 19.81 -9.59
C ALA A 30 14.67 20.32 -8.16
N CYS A 31 15.41 19.78 -7.20
CA CYS A 31 15.36 20.19 -5.79
C CYS A 31 16.37 21.27 -5.40
N PHE A 32 17.22 21.74 -6.34
CA PHE A 32 18.32 22.66 -6.10
C PHE A 32 19.23 22.20 -4.94
N CYS A 33 19.59 20.92 -4.90
CA CYS A 33 20.43 20.35 -3.86
C CYS A 33 21.41 19.31 -4.41
N SER A 34 22.42 18.93 -3.61
CA SER A 34 23.37 17.90 -4.05
C SER A 34 22.73 16.51 -4.07
N LEU A 35 23.22 15.64 -4.97
CA LEU A 35 22.81 14.23 -5.04
C LEU A 35 22.92 13.51 -3.68
N SER A 36 24.02 13.72 -2.96
CA SER A 36 24.22 13.12 -1.64
C SER A 36 23.19 13.61 -0.61
N SER A 37 22.84 14.91 -0.66
CA SER A 37 21.84 15.50 0.23
C SER A 37 20.46 14.89 0.02
N ILE A 38 19.99 14.80 -1.24
CA ILE A 38 18.67 14.23 -1.51
C ILE A 38 18.62 12.73 -1.21
N GLN A 39 19.67 11.97 -1.51
CA GLN A 39 19.73 10.54 -1.18
C GLN A 39 19.63 10.28 0.33
N LYS A 40 20.35 11.07 1.14
CA LYS A 40 20.30 10.97 2.61
C LYS A 40 18.93 11.37 3.15
N LEU A 41 18.39 12.50 2.68
CA LEU A 41 17.08 12.99 3.08
C LEU A 41 15.98 11.98 2.73
N TRP A 42 15.99 11.46 1.50
CA TRP A 42 15.02 10.48 1.03
C TRP A 42 15.02 9.23 1.90
N ARG A 43 16.21 8.64 2.11
CA ARG A 43 16.35 7.43 2.92
C ARG A 43 15.95 7.66 4.38
N TYR A 44 16.13 8.86 4.91
CA TYR A 44 15.62 9.22 6.22
C TYR A 44 14.09 9.23 6.24
N CYS A 45 13.45 9.88 5.26
CA CYS A 45 11.99 10.07 5.24
C CYS A 45 11.22 8.78 4.87
N THR A 46 11.71 7.97 3.94
CA THR A 46 10.98 6.82 3.39
C THR A 46 11.52 5.48 3.83
N HIS A 47 12.71 5.47 4.44
CA HIS A 47 13.50 4.28 4.70
C HIS A 47 13.90 3.47 3.45
N THR A 48 13.64 3.95 2.23
CA THR A 48 14.01 3.29 0.98
C THR A 48 15.01 4.13 0.21
N SER A 49 15.57 3.59 -0.88
CA SER A 49 16.32 4.42 -1.83
C SER A 49 15.38 5.08 -2.84
N LEU A 50 15.82 6.17 -3.48
CA LEU A 50 15.11 6.79 -4.61
C LEU A 50 14.82 5.76 -5.71
N LYS A 51 15.83 4.97 -6.08
CA LYS A 51 15.72 3.91 -7.11
C LYS A 51 14.67 2.87 -6.76
N GLU A 52 14.64 2.43 -5.49
CA GLU A 52 13.67 1.47 -5.00
C GLU A 52 12.25 2.04 -5.04
N TYR A 53 12.07 3.29 -4.60
CA TYR A 53 10.77 3.96 -4.66
C TYR A 53 10.25 4.06 -6.09
N ILE A 54 11.06 4.59 -7.01
CA ILE A 54 10.71 4.71 -8.45
C ILE A 54 10.31 3.35 -9.01
N SER A 55 11.10 2.30 -8.74
CA SER A 55 10.80 0.95 -9.21
C SER A 55 9.49 0.41 -8.64
N LYS A 56 9.23 0.57 -7.33
CA LYS A 56 8.00 0.08 -6.69
C LYS A 56 6.77 0.82 -7.22
N ARG A 57 6.88 2.14 -7.46
CA ARG A 57 5.81 2.96 -8.04
C ARG A 57 5.52 2.60 -9.49
N ARG A 58 6.54 2.45 -10.34
CA ARG A 58 6.39 1.96 -11.72
C ARG A 58 5.71 0.59 -11.78
N LEU A 59 6.16 -0.38 -10.97
CA LEU A 59 5.55 -1.71 -10.94
C LEU A 59 4.09 -1.70 -10.45
N THR A 60 3.75 -0.80 -9.52
CA THR A 60 2.36 -0.61 -9.05
C THR A 60 1.49 -0.09 -10.20
N LYS A 61 1.97 0.91 -10.95
CA LYS A 61 1.27 1.43 -12.14
C LYS A 61 1.16 0.40 -13.26
N CYS A 62 2.20 -0.40 -13.50
CA CYS A 62 2.11 -1.53 -14.42
C CYS A 62 1.03 -2.54 -14.00
N ALA A 63 0.90 -2.84 -12.71
CA ALA A 63 -0.15 -3.74 -12.22
C ALA A 63 -1.56 -3.18 -12.46
N GLU A 64 -1.76 -1.88 -12.25
CA GLU A 64 -3.01 -1.18 -12.59
C GLU A 64 -3.37 -1.35 -14.08
N GLU A 65 -2.41 -1.16 -14.99
CA GLU A 65 -2.60 -1.30 -16.43
C GLU A 65 -2.83 -2.77 -16.87
N ILE A 66 -2.10 -3.72 -16.27
CA ILE A 66 -2.25 -5.16 -16.54
C ILE A 66 -3.63 -5.65 -16.10
N ALA A 67 -4.14 -5.15 -14.98
CA ALA A 67 -5.46 -5.53 -14.47
C ALA A 67 -6.59 -5.10 -15.43
N LYS A 68 -6.48 -3.91 -16.04
CA LYS A 68 -7.40 -3.46 -17.11
C LYS A 68 -7.34 -4.43 -18.29
N GLY A 69 -6.13 -4.75 -18.74
CA GLY A 69 -5.86 -5.79 -19.74
C GLY A 69 -6.13 -5.39 -21.18
N ASP A 70 -6.07 -4.09 -21.48
CA ASP A 70 -6.27 -3.54 -22.83
C ASP A 70 -4.97 -3.47 -23.65
N ARG A 71 -3.82 -3.76 -23.02
CA ARG A 71 -2.48 -3.46 -23.55
C ARG A 71 -1.53 -4.64 -23.39
N SER A 72 -0.55 -4.72 -24.30
CA SER A 72 0.53 -5.70 -24.22
C SER A 72 1.40 -5.47 -22.98
N ILE A 73 1.76 -6.54 -22.28
CA ILE A 73 2.70 -6.50 -21.14
C ILE A 73 4.04 -5.87 -21.53
N THR A 74 4.49 -6.10 -22.76
CA THR A 74 5.74 -5.52 -23.30
C THR A 74 5.62 -4.01 -23.43
N ASP A 75 4.51 -3.51 -23.97
CA ASP A 75 4.31 -2.07 -24.17
C ASP A 75 4.20 -1.35 -22.82
N ILE A 76 3.49 -1.95 -21.86
CA ILE A 76 3.42 -1.45 -20.48
C ILE A 76 4.84 -1.39 -19.87
N ALA A 77 5.65 -2.44 -20.02
CA ALA A 77 7.01 -2.47 -19.47
C ALA A 77 7.89 -1.36 -20.07
N LEU A 78 7.84 -1.18 -21.40
CA LEU A 78 8.61 -0.16 -22.12
C LEU A 78 8.20 1.26 -21.73
N GLU A 79 6.89 1.53 -21.63
CA GLU A 79 6.37 2.84 -21.21
C GLU A 79 6.86 3.21 -19.81
N TYR A 80 6.83 2.27 -18.87
CA TYR A 80 7.36 2.45 -17.51
C TYR A 80 8.88 2.23 -17.43
N GLN A 81 9.60 2.44 -18.53
CA GLN A 81 11.06 2.57 -18.59
C GLN A 81 11.83 1.31 -18.18
N TYR A 82 11.27 0.13 -18.43
CA TYR A 82 12.02 -1.12 -18.37
C TYR A 82 12.61 -1.44 -19.74
N ASN A 83 13.94 -1.51 -19.81
CA ASN A 83 14.66 -1.71 -21.07
C ASN A 83 14.46 -3.11 -21.68
N SER A 84 13.93 -4.08 -20.93
CA SER A 84 13.59 -5.40 -21.47
C SER A 84 12.44 -6.08 -20.70
N PRO A 85 11.63 -6.93 -21.37
CA PRO A 85 10.58 -7.73 -20.73
C PRO A 85 11.10 -8.67 -19.63
N GLU A 86 12.32 -9.18 -19.74
CA GLU A 86 12.92 -10.09 -18.75
C GLU A 86 13.25 -9.36 -17.45
N VAL A 87 13.80 -8.14 -17.55
CA VAL A 87 14.09 -7.29 -16.40
C VAL A 87 12.79 -6.89 -15.71
N PHE A 88 11.79 -6.48 -16.49
CA PHE A 88 10.45 -6.18 -15.98
C PHE A 88 9.82 -7.38 -15.27
N THR A 89 9.77 -8.55 -15.93
CA THR A 89 9.16 -9.76 -15.38
C THR A 89 9.81 -10.17 -14.07
N ARG A 90 11.14 -10.08 -13.97
CA ARG A 90 11.88 -10.38 -12.74
C ARG A 90 11.53 -9.39 -11.62
N ALA A 91 11.50 -8.10 -11.92
CA ALA A 91 11.17 -7.06 -10.95
C ALA A 91 9.71 -7.16 -10.47
N PHE A 92 8.78 -7.39 -11.40
CA PHE A 92 7.36 -7.59 -11.13
C PHE A 92 7.12 -8.83 -10.28
N THR A 93 7.72 -9.97 -10.66
CA THR A 93 7.60 -11.23 -9.90
C THR A 93 8.19 -11.10 -8.51
N LYS A 94 9.28 -10.35 -8.35
CA LYS A 94 9.87 -10.09 -7.03
C LYS A 94 8.92 -9.31 -6.12
N LEU A 95 8.16 -8.34 -6.67
CA LEU A 95 7.23 -7.51 -5.91
C LEU A 95 5.91 -8.24 -5.62
N TRP A 96 5.35 -8.90 -6.62
CA TRP A 96 3.99 -9.47 -6.58
C TRP A 96 3.95 -10.97 -6.30
N GLY A 97 5.10 -11.65 -6.28
CA GLY A 97 5.20 -13.10 -6.11
C GLY A 97 4.73 -13.91 -7.33
N VAL A 98 4.23 -13.25 -8.38
CA VAL A 98 3.68 -13.87 -9.59
C VAL A 98 4.16 -13.15 -10.84
N SER A 99 4.21 -13.86 -11.97
CA SER A 99 4.56 -13.22 -13.24
C SER A 99 3.46 -12.28 -13.73
N PRO A 100 3.79 -11.26 -14.54
CA PRO A 100 2.81 -10.34 -15.13
C PRO A 100 1.64 -11.06 -15.81
N SER A 101 1.90 -12.13 -16.56
CA SER A 101 0.86 -12.89 -17.27
C SER A 101 -0.10 -13.65 -16.35
N LYS A 102 0.35 -14.04 -15.15
CA LYS A 102 -0.48 -14.73 -14.15
C LYS A 102 -1.18 -13.76 -13.21
N PHE A 103 -0.76 -12.50 -13.18
CA PHE A 103 -1.25 -11.50 -12.25
C PHE A 103 -2.76 -11.31 -12.35
N LYS A 104 -3.28 -11.10 -13.57
CA LYS A 104 -4.71 -10.83 -13.81
C LYS A 104 -5.65 -11.95 -13.32
N SER A 105 -5.19 -13.20 -13.31
CA SER A 105 -6.00 -14.33 -12.83
C SER A 105 -5.92 -14.56 -11.32
N GLN A 106 -5.00 -13.89 -10.63
CA GLN A 106 -4.72 -14.14 -9.20
C GLN A 106 -4.92 -12.92 -8.31
N TRP A 107 -4.96 -11.72 -8.88
CA TRP A 107 -5.05 -10.47 -8.15
C TRP A 107 -6.14 -9.58 -8.73
N LYS A 108 -6.97 -9.03 -7.84
CA LYS A 108 -7.85 -7.89 -8.13
C LYS A 108 -7.19 -6.59 -7.68
N PHE A 109 -6.55 -6.64 -6.51
CA PHE A 109 -5.79 -5.55 -5.94
C PHE A 109 -4.50 -5.23 -6.73
N THR A 110 -4.29 -3.94 -7.00
CA THR A 110 -3.14 -3.43 -7.77
C THR A 110 -2.28 -2.44 -6.98
N GLY A 111 -2.78 -1.91 -5.86
CA GLY A 111 -2.19 -0.79 -5.12
C GLY A 111 -1.07 -1.16 -4.14
N ILE A 112 -0.19 -2.12 -4.46
CA ILE A 112 0.79 -2.64 -3.47
C ILE A 112 1.71 -1.57 -2.91
N PHE A 113 2.05 -0.54 -3.68
CA PHE A 113 2.88 0.55 -3.20
C PHE A 113 2.25 1.90 -3.61
N PRO A 114 1.30 2.41 -2.81
CA PRO A 114 0.54 3.62 -3.13
C PRO A 114 1.44 4.87 -3.11
N ARG A 115 0.98 5.95 -3.76
CA ARG A 115 1.68 7.24 -3.76
C ARG A 115 1.77 7.78 -2.32
N ILE A 116 2.93 8.30 -1.94
CA ILE A 116 3.09 8.97 -0.64
C ILE A 116 2.37 10.33 -0.70
N VAL A 117 1.68 10.69 0.36
CA VAL A 117 1.12 12.04 0.54
C VAL A 117 1.82 12.69 1.73
N PRO A 118 2.73 13.64 1.50
CA PRO A 118 3.42 14.36 2.57
C PRO A 118 2.42 15.11 3.46
N ASP A 119 2.68 15.11 4.75
CA ASP A 119 1.88 15.81 5.76
C ASP A 119 2.78 16.68 6.62
N GLU A 120 2.52 17.98 6.60
CA GLU A 120 3.28 18.99 7.34
C GLU A 120 3.17 18.82 8.87
N ASN A 121 2.11 18.15 9.34
CA ASN A 121 1.94 17.85 10.76
C ASN A 121 2.84 16.69 11.23
N ASN A 122 3.42 15.92 10.31
CA ASN A 122 4.25 14.75 10.60
C ASN A 122 5.73 15.03 10.32
N ILE A 123 6.27 16.07 10.97
CA ILE A 123 7.65 16.51 10.83
C ILE A 123 8.41 16.32 12.17
N MET A 124 9.56 15.63 12.13
CA MET A 124 10.50 15.55 13.25
C MET A 124 11.88 16.06 12.84
N GLY A 125 12.44 17.00 13.60
CA GLY A 125 13.74 17.61 13.27
C GLY A 125 13.77 18.29 11.89
N GLY A 126 12.62 18.72 11.37
CA GLY A 126 12.50 19.35 10.05
C GLY A 126 12.37 18.39 8.87
N ASN A 127 12.35 17.07 9.11
CA ASN A 127 12.19 16.01 8.10
C ASN A 127 10.82 15.34 8.22
N TYR A 128 10.28 14.87 7.10
CA TYR A 128 9.02 14.11 7.08
C TYR A 128 9.21 12.74 7.74
N MET A 129 8.27 12.37 8.61
CA MET A 129 8.23 11.08 9.33
C MET A 129 6.95 10.29 9.03
N GLY A 130 6.05 10.83 8.20
CA GLY A 130 4.74 10.25 7.99
C GLY A 130 4.76 9.04 7.06
N LYS A 131 3.74 8.19 7.21
CA LYS A 131 3.46 7.07 6.31
C LYS A 131 2.19 7.29 5.49
N LYS A 132 1.69 8.54 5.42
CA LYS A 132 0.45 8.84 4.72
C LYS A 132 0.59 8.56 3.23
N VAL A 133 -0.45 7.94 2.69
CA VAL A 133 -0.55 7.58 1.28
C VAL A 133 -1.82 8.19 0.70
N ASP A 134 -1.88 8.22 -0.63
CA ASP A 134 -3.04 8.70 -1.34
C ASP A 134 -4.21 7.74 -1.16
N ILE A 135 -5.30 8.24 -0.56
CA ILE A 135 -6.54 7.50 -0.33
C ILE A 135 -7.71 8.11 -1.11
N SER A 136 -7.46 8.91 -2.15
CA SER A 136 -8.49 9.58 -2.95
C SER A 136 -9.50 8.59 -3.55
N GLN A 137 -9.00 7.48 -4.12
CA GLN A 137 -9.88 6.43 -4.65
C GLN A 137 -10.72 5.75 -3.56
N LEU A 138 -10.13 5.48 -2.38
CA LEU A 138 -10.88 4.93 -1.24
C LEU A 138 -11.98 5.90 -0.78
N TYR A 139 -11.69 7.20 -0.76
CA TYR A 139 -12.67 8.22 -0.42
C TYR A 139 -13.86 8.23 -1.40
N ASP A 140 -13.59 8.17 -2.70
CA ASP A 140 -14.63 8.14 -3.73
C ASP A 140 -15.50 6.86 -3.62
N GLU A 141 -14.86 5.70 -3.40
CA GLU A 141 -15.56 4.43 -3.18
C GLU A 141 -16.48 4.49 -1.96
N LEU A 142 -16.00 5.00 -0.83
CA LEU A 142 -16.79 5.13 0.39
C LEU A 142 -17.95 6.11 0.25
N ARG A 143 -17.77 7.22 -0.46
CA ARG A 143 -18.88 8.14 -0.75
C ARG A 143 -19.96 7.49 -1.61
N SER A 144 -19.56 6.65 -2.57
CA SER A 144 -20.49 5.93 -3.43
C SER A 144 -21.27 4.84 -2.68
N LYS A 145 -20.65 4.25 -1.65
CA LYS A 145 -21.19 3.16 -0.82
C LYS A 145 -21.50 3.59 0.62
N ALA A 146 -21.98 4.82 0.82
CA ALA A 146 -22.36 5.30 2.14
C ALA A 146 -23.45 4.42 2.77
N GLY A 147 -23.42 4.28 4.09
CA GLY A 147 -24.26 3.36 4.86
C GLY A 147 -23.70 1.95 4.99
N THR A 148 -22.48 1.68 4.51
CA THR A 148 -21.90 0.32 4.49
C THR A 148 -20.72 0.16 5.45
N TYR A 149 -20.40 -1.08 5.79
CA TYR A 149 -19.27 -1.44 6.62
C TYR A 149 -17.96 -1.42 5.83
N VAL A 150 -16.92 -0.98 6.53
CA VAL A 150 -15.54 -0.95 6.04
C VAL A 150 -14.73 -1.81 7.00
N LEU A 151 -13.95 -2.74 6.43
CA LEU A 151 -13.05 -3.59 7.21
C LEU A 151 -11.65 -2.99 7.13
N CYS A 152 -11.04 -2.77 8.28
CA CYS A 152 -9.69 -2.23 8.41
C CYS A 152 -8.78 -3.28 9.05
N PHE A 153 -7.68 -3.58 8.38
CA PHE A 153 -6.74 -4.62 8.78
C PHE A 153 -5.38 -4.05 9.15
N ASP A 154 -4.70 -4.72 10.07
CA ASP A 154 -3.32 -4.44 10.47
C ASP A 154 -2.53 -5.73 10.68
N ILE A 155 -1.26 -5.75 10.27
CA ILE A 155 -0.37 -6.90 10.47
C ILE A 155 0.18 -6.89 11.89
N VAL A 156 -0.03 -8.01 12.58
CA VAL A 156 0.56 -8.21 13.91
C VAL A 156 2.07 -8.41 13.78
N GLY A 157 2.84 -7.51 14.38
CA GLY A 157 4.28 -7.72 14.60
C GLY A 157 5.18 -7.50 13.38
N LEU A 158 4.78 -6.67 12.40
CA LEU A 158 5.62 -6.40 11.22
C LEU A 158 6.99 -5.79 11.58
N MET A 159 7.03 -4.84 12.53
CA MET A 159 8.28 -4.17 12.93
C MET A 159 9.30 -5.15 13.56
N PRO A 160 8.94 -5.98 14.57
CA PRO A 160 9.82 -7.03 15.05
C PRO A 160 10.37 -7.96 13.96
N VAL A 161 9.58 -8.30 12.93
CA VAL A 161 10.07 -9.13 11.82
C VAL A 161 11.07 -8.37 10.94
N ASN A 162 10.78 -7.10 10.63
CA ASN A 162 11.71 -6.24 9.89
C ASN A 162 13.06 -6.09 10.60
N ASP A 163 13.05 -5.97 11.92
CA ASP A 163 14.25 -5.72 12.72
C ASP A 163 15.07 -7.01 12.94
N ASN A 164 14.40 -8.15 13.19
CA ASN A 164 15.07 -9.39 13.56
C ASN A 164 15.39 -10.33 12.38
N ILE A 165 14.59 -10.29 11.31
CA ILE A 165 14.74 -11.17 10.14
C ILE A 165 15.16 -10.36 8.92
N GLY A 166 14.61 -9.16 8.78
CA GLY A 166 14.95 -8.23 7.72
C GLY A 166 13.74 -7.82 6.89
N ARG A 167 13.86 -6.67 6.21
CA ARG A 167 12.75 -6.06 5.47
C ARG A 167 12.19 -6.90 4.33
N GLN A 168 13.00 -7.79 3.75
CA GLN A 168 12.50 -8.70 2.73
C GLN A 168 11.51 -9.73 3.31
N ALA A 169 11.66 -10.10 4.58
CA ALA A 169 10.69 -10.93 5.28
C ALA A 169 9.40 -10.15 5.56
N GLY A 170 9.51 -8.89 5.98
CA GLY A 170 8.34 -8.02 6.15
C GLY A 170 7.60 -7.72 4.84
N ASP A 171 8.32 -7.48 3.75
CA ASP A 171 7.74 -7.33 2.41
C ASP A 171 6.95 -8.59 2.00
N LYS A 172 7.46 -9.80 2.34
CA LYS A 172 6.70 -11.06 2.14
C LYS A 172 5.46 -11.17 3.04
N MET A 173 5.54 -10.73 4.30
CA MET A 173 4.36 -10.68 5.19
C MET A 173 3.27 -9.78 4.63
N ILE A 174 3.66 -8.59 4.16
CA ILE A 174 2.73 -7.64 3.53
C ILE A 174 2.08 -8.26 2.28
N LEU A 175 2.88 -8.90 1.42
CA LEU A 175 2.37 -9.53 0.21
C LEU A 175 1.39 -10.68 0.52
N GLU A 176 1.69 -11.53 1.50
CA GLU A 176 0.80 -12.61 1.90
C GLU A 176 -0.48 -12.07 2.58
N ALA A 177 -0.37 -11.04 3.43
CA ALA A 177 -1.52 -10.37 4.03
C ALA A 177 -2.47 -9.83 2.95
N LEU A 178 -1.93 -9.08 1.99
CA LEU A 178 -2.68 -8.59 0.84
C LEU A 178 -3.31 -9.73 0.04
N LYS A 179 -2.61 -10.84 -0.17
CA LYS A 179 -3.15 -12.01 -0.87
C LYS A 179 -4.35 -12.62 -0.12
N ARG A 180 -4.29 -12.72 1.21
CA ARG A 180 -5.41 -13.23 2.02
C ARG A 180 -6.62 -12.29 1.95
N ILE A 181 -6.38 -10.99 2.02
CA ILE A 181 -7.39 -9.92 1.93
C ILE A 181 -8.04 -9.91 0.53
N ASP A 182 -7.25 -9.91 -0.54
CA ASP A 182 -7.73 -9.86 -1.93
C ASP A 182 -8.53 -11.11 -2.34
N ASN A 183 -8.19 -12.27 -1.80
CA ASN A 183 -8.95 -13.50 -2.00
C ASN A 183 -10.29 -13.54 -1.23
N ALA A 184 -10.39 -12.79 -0.12
CA ALA A 184 -11.64 -12.69 0.64
C ALA A 184 -12.64 -11.72 -0.02
N ALA A 185 -12.12 -10.68 -0.69
CA ALA A 185 -12.88 -9.70 -1.45
C ALA A 185 -13.38 -10.27 -2.78
N ASP A 186 -14.59 -9.89 -3.19
CA ASP A 186 -15.08 -10.10 -4.56
C ASP A 186 -14.83 -8.85 -5.42
N ASP A 187 -15.25 -8.89 -6.69
CA ASP A 187 -15.00 -7.82 -7.67
C ASP A 187 -15.72 -6.50 -7.31
N THR A 188 -16.68 -6.52 -6.38
CA THR A 188 -17.41 -5.33 -5.91
C THR A 188 -16.81 -4.70 -4.66
N MET A 189 -15.80 -5.35 -4.08
CA MET A 189 -15.16 -4.97 -2.82
C MET A 189 -13.74 -4.47 -3.05
N PRO A 190 -13.55 -3.19 -3.39
CA PRO A 190 -12.22 -2.67 -3.64
C PRO A 190 -11.38 -2.72 -2.36
N VAL A 191 -10.14 -3.17 -2.55
CA VAL A 191 -9.12 -3.29 -1.50
C VAL A 191 -8.13 -2.15 -1.63
N PHE A 192 -7.72 -1.58 -0.50
CA PHE A 192 -6.77 -0.48 -0.44
C PHE A 192 -5.67 -0.76 0.58
N ARG A 193 -4.45 -0.34 0.27
CA ARG A 193 -3.38 -0.22 1.26
C ARG A 193 -3.29 1.25 1.67
N ILE A 194 -3.58 1.55 2.93
CA ILE A 194 -3.64 2.93 3.42
C ILE A 194 -2.41 3.32 4.25
N GLY A 195 -1.50 2.38 4.49
CA GLY A 195 -0.28 2.61 5.25
C GLY A 195 0.78 1.53 5.04
N GLY A 196 1.66 1.37 6.04
CA GLY A 196 2.74 0.38 5.99
C GLY A 196 2.23 -1.06 6.05
N ASP A 197 1.41 -1.34 7.04
CA ASP A 197 0.79 -2.64 7.38
C ASP A 197 -0.73 -2.54 7.42
N GLU A 198 -1.28 -1.39 7.02
CA GLU A 198 -2.67 -1.01 7.18
C GLU A 198 -3.42 -1.17 5.85
N PHE A 199 -4.51 -1.93 5.87
CA PHE A 199 -5.33 -2.23 4.69
C PHE A 199 -6.81 -2.02 4.94
N VAL A 200 -7.57 -1.79 3.88
CA VAL A 200 -9.00 -1.53 3.93
C VAL A 200 -9.73 -2.33 2.85
N ILE A 201 -10.87 -2.92 3.19
CA ILE A 201 -11.87 -3.42 2.24
C ILE A 201 -13.14 -2.56 2.37
N VAL A 202 -13.63 -2.02 1.26
CA VAL A 202 -14.97 -1.42 1.20
C VAL A 202 -15.97 -2.51 0.85
N THR A 203 -16.78 -2.95 1.82
CA THR A 203 -17.60 -4.17 1.64
C THR A 203 -18.85 -3.96 0.80
N GLY A 204 -19.41 -2.74 0.80
CA GLY A 204 -20.72 -2.48 0.20
C GLY A 204 -21.89 -3.09 0.99
N TYR A 205 -21.67 -3.63 2.18
CA TYR A 205 -22.71 -4.24 3.00
C TYR A 205 -23.16 -3.33 4.13
N GLU A 206 -24.47 -3.09 4.23
CA GLU A 206 -25.09 -2.41 5.39
C GLU A 206 -25.23 -3.35 6.60
N ASP A 207 -25.21 -4.66 6.32
CA ASP A 207 -25.37 -5.76 7.26
C ASP A 207 -24.04 -6.14 7.91
N LYS A 208 -24.07 -6.20 9.24
CA LYS A 208 -22.92 -6.51 10.08
C LYS A 208 -22.41 -7.95 9.88
N GLU A 209 -23.32 -8.91 9.82
CA GLU A 209 -23.01 -10.34 9.69
C GLU A 209 -22.32 -10.61 8.35
N ARG A 210 -22.81 -10.01 7.25
CA ARG A 210 -22.16 -10.14 5.94
C ARG A 210 -20.75 -9.54 5.90
N ALA A 211 -20.54 -8.39 6.56
CA ALA A 211 -19.21 -7.81 6.70
C ALA A 211 -18.29 -8.71 7.55
N GLU A 212 -18.83 -9.30 8.62
CA GLU A 212 -18.10 -10.25 9.48
C GLU A 212 -17.69 -11.51 8.73
N GLU A 213 -18.55 -12.05 7.85
CA GLU A 213 -18.21 -13.20 7.00
C GLU A 213 -16.99 -12.93 6.11
N VAL A 214 -16.88 -11.73 5.54
CA VAL A 214 -15.71 -11.33 4.73
C VAL A 214 -14.46 -11.26 5.60
N ALA A 215 -14.54 -10.65 6.79
CA ALA A 215 -13.44 -10.59 7.74
C ALA A 215 -12.99 -12.00 8.17
N ASN A 216 -13.93 -12.90 8.46
CA ASN A 216 -13.68 -14.28 8.86
C ASN A 216 -12.97 -15.10 7.77
N LYS A 217 -13.21 -14.81 6.48
CA LYS A 217 -12.43 -15.43 5.38
C LYS A 217 -10.94 -15.09 5.45
N VAL A 218 -10.57 -13.94 6.02
CA VAL A 218 -9.18 -13.50 6.20
C VAL A 218 -8.59 -14.07 7.49
N ILE A 219 -9.23 -13.81 8.64
CA ILE A 219 -8.64 -14.12 9.96
C ILE A 219 -8.64 -15.62 10.29
N LYS A 220 -9.41 -16.45 9.58
CA LYS A 220 -9.31 -17.93 9.70
C LYS A 220 -7.92 -18.49 9.38
N PHE A 221 -7.08 -17.71 8.68
CA PHE A 221 -5.71 -18.07 8.35
C PHE A 221 -4.67 -17.51 9.35
N ASN A 222 -5.11 -16.81 10.40
CA ASN A 222 -4.20 -16.30 11.42
C ASN A 222 -3.39 -17.44 12.07
N GLY A 223 -2.10 -17.19 12.28
CA GLY A 223 -1.15 -18.19 12.75
C GLY A 223 -0.53 -19.04 11.64
N ASN A 224 -1.15 -19.15 10.46
CA ASN A 224 -0.51 -19.84 9.33
C ASN A 224 0.75 -19.09 8.91
N ALA A 225 1.88 -19.81 8.94
CA ALA A 225 3.18 -19.23 8.68
C ALA A 225 3.47 -19.03 7.18
N ILE A 226 4.30 -18.05 6.89
CA ILE A 226 4.98 -17.90 5.60
C ILE A 226 6.41 -18.37 5.70
N GLU A 227 6.95 -18.88 4.60
CA GLU A 227 8.35 -19.29 4.52
C GLU A 227 9.25 -18.17 3.98
N HIS A 228 10.32 -17.86 4.72
CA HIS A 228 11.38 -16.97 4.27
C HIS A 228 12.75 -17.50 4.73
N ASP A 229 13.62 -17.82 3.77
CA ASP A 229 14.98 -18.34 4.00
C ASP A 229 15.01 -19.53 4.99
N GLY A 230 14.08 -20.48 4.79
CA GLY A 230 13.92 -21.67 5.63
C GLY A 230 13.28 -21.42 7.00
N LYS A 231 12.95 -20.16 7.35
CA LYS A 231 12.22 -19.81 8.58
C LYS A 231 10.73 -19.76 8.33
N GLN A 232 9.96 -20.28 9.28
CA GLN A 232 8.51 -20.16 9.33
C GLN A 232 8.14 -18.92 10.16
N ILE A 233 7.50 -17.94 9.54
CA ILE A 233 7.10 -16.68 10.16
C ILE A 233 5.58 -16.70 10.31
N PRO A 234 5.02 -16.82 11.52
CA PRO A 234 3.58 -16.79 11.71
C PRO A 234 3.02 -15.42 11.28
N LEU A 235 1.92 -15.45 10.53
CA LEU A 235 1.23 -14.24 10.09
C LEU A 235 -0.19 -14.22 10.64
N SER A 236 -0.49 -13.15 11.39
CA SER A 236 -1.82 -12.83 11.90
C SER A 236 -2.20 -11.41 11.53
N LEU A 237 -3.49 -11.19 11.28
CA LEU A 237 -4.09 -9.90 11.00
C LEU A 237 -5.11 -9.57 12.09
N ARG A 238 -5.12 -8.32 12.55
CA ARG A 238 -6.25 -7.76 13.31
C ARG A 238 -7.25 -7.18 12.32
N VAL A 239 -8.54 -7.22 12.68
CA VAL A 239 -9.60 -6.62 11.86
C VAL A 239 -10.59 -5.83 12.71
N GLY A 240 -10.64 -4.53 12.43
CA GLY A 240 -11.65 -3.61 12.93
C GLY A 240 -12.69 -3.35 11.84
N ALA A 241 -13.95 -3.19 12.21
CA ALA A 241 -15.03 -2.88 11.30
C ALA A 241 -15.75 -1.62 11.79
N THR A 242 -15.90 -0.63 10.92
CA THR A 242 -16.68 0.57 11.19
C THR A 242 -17.70 0.80 10.08
N LYS A 243 -18.85 1.36 10.43
CA LYS A 243 -19.86 1.73 9.45
C LYS A 243 -19.58 3.16 8.97
N TYR A 244 -19.84 3.41 7.70
CA TYR A 244 -19.60 4.73 7.10
C TYR A 244 -20.93 5.34 6.69
N SER A 245 -21.67 5.90 7.65
CA SER A 245 -23.07 6.32 7.48
C SER A 245 -23.32 7.61 6.68
N SER A 246 -22.34 8.51 6.52
CA SER A 246 -22.59 9.85 5.97
C SER A 246 -21.78 10.19 4.73
N LYS A 247 -22.48 10.66 3.67
CA LYS A 247 -21.87 11.24 2.46
C LYS A 247 -21.20 12.60 2.69
N ALA A 248 -21.38 13.20 3.87
CA ALA A 248 -20.87 14.53 4.23
C ALA A 248 -19.48 14.49 4.89
N PHE A 249 -18.85 13.32 5.01
CA PHE A 249 -17.51 13.21 5.58
C PHE A 249 -16.48 13.94 4.71
N ARG A 250 -15.61 14.71 5.35
CA ARG A 250 -14.49 15.37 4.67
C ARG A 250 -13.35 14.38 4.48
N TYR A 251 -12.63 14.53 3.38
CA TYR A 251 -11.43 13.74 3.10
C TYR A 251 -10.42 13.74 4.26
N ALA A 252 -10.26 14.89 4.92
CA ALA A 252 -9.35 15.06 6.05
C ALA A 252 -9.69 14.18 7.27
N ASP A 253 -10.98 13.88 7.47
CA ASP A 253 -11.45 13.12 8.64
C ASP A 253 -11.40 11.61 8.40
N LEU A 254 -11.48 11.18 7.13
CA LEU A 254 -11.49 9.76 6.75
C LEU A 254 -10.23 9.03 7.21
N TYR A 255 -9.06 9.63 6.96
CA TYR A 255 -7.79 9.00 7.33
C TYR A 255 -7.71 8.72 8.83
N LYS A 256 -8.16 9.68 9.65
CA LYS A 256 -8.20 9.55 11.10
C LYS A 256 -9.17 8.46 11.55
N LEU A 257 -10.39 8.43 11.00
CA LEU A 257 -11.40 7.41 11.32
C LEU A 257 -10.88 5.98 11.08
N LEU A 258 -10.25 5.75 9.92
CA LEU A 258 -9.70 4.43 9.57
C LEU A 258 -8.55 4.04 10.51
N GLN A 259 -7.65 4.99 10.82
CA GLN A 259 -6.56 4.74 11.76
C GLN A 259 -7.06 4.48 13.18
N ASP A 260 -8.05 5.23 13.65
CA ASP A 260 -8.64 5.04 14.99
C ASP A 260 -9.29 3.65 15.08
N THR A 261 -9.96 3.20 14.02
CA THR A 261 -10.51 1.84 13.89
C THR A 261 -9.41 0.78 13.99
N ILE A 262 -8.31 0.96 13.25
CA ILE A 262 -7.16 0.03 13.27
C ILE A 262 -6.50 0.00 14.64
N TYR A 263 -6.12 1.15 15.19
CA TYR A 263 -5.34 1.23 16.42
C TYR A 263 -6.13 0.86 17.67
N THR A 264 -7.45 1.00 17.65
CA THR A 264 -8.31 0.54 18.74
C THR A 264 -8.57 -0.97 18.68
N THR A 265 -8.38 -1.60 17.52
CA THR A 265 -8.52 -3.05 17.37
C THR A 265 -7.36 -3.78 18.03
N ARG A 266 -7.67 -4.61 19.03
CA ARG A 266 -6.67 -5.39 19.78
C ARG A 266 -6.83 -6.90 19.65
N ASP A 267 -7.98 -7.37 19.19
CA ASP A 267 -8.29 -8.79 19.08
C ASP A 267 -7.81 -9.36 17.73
N GLU A 268 -7.16 -10.52 17.77
CA GLU A 268 -6.61 -11.23 16.61
C GLU A 268 -7.49 -12.43 16.20
N GLY A 269 -8.50 -12.78 17.00
CA GLY A 269 -9.36 -13.95 16.78
C GLY A 269 -10.79 -13.60 16.35
N LYS A 270 -11.20 -12.33 16.46
CA LYS A 270 -12.55 -11.88 16.06
C LYS A 270 -12.54 -10.46 15.49
N THR A 271 -13.58 -10.17 14.72
CA THR A 271 -13.82 -8.82 14.20
C THR A 271 -14.30 -7.89 15.31
N VAL A 272 -13.64 -6.74 15.46
CA VAL A 272 -14.06 -5.71 16.42
C VAL A 272 -14.90 -4.67 15.70
N PHE A 273 -16.18 -4.56 16.06
CA PHE A 273 -17.08 -3.58 15.47
C PHE A 273 -17.13 -2.30 16.30
N PHE A 274 -16.99 -1.17 15.62
CA PHE A 274 -17.10 0.17 16.18
C PHE A 274 -18.44 0.79 15.79
N ALA A 275 -18.98 1.64 16.66
CA ALA A 275 -20.14 2.46 16.34
C ALA A 275 -19.76 3.56 15.33
N ASP A 276 -20.76 4.00 14.55
CA ASP A 276 -20.68 5.21 13.70
C ASP A 276 -20.29 6.45 14.52
#